data_AF-A0A0D2V287-F1
#
_entry.id   AF-A0A0D2V287-F1
#
_cell.length_a   1.000
_cell.length_b   1.000
_cell.length_c   1.000
_cell.angle_alpha   90.00
_cell.angle_beta   90.00
_cell.angle_gamma   90.00
#
_symmetry.space_group_name_H-M   'P 1'
#
loop_
_entity.id
_entity.type
_entity.pdbx_description
1 polymer ?
#
loop_
_entity_poly.entity_id
_entity_poly.type
_entity_poly.pdbx_seq_one_letter_code
_entity_poly.pdbx_strand_id
1 'polypeptide(L)'
;MELVLSLCLLSLPASTTGKNNDVQDWLNHGGNMLNRRFADKETMISPETASRLRLKWKFNAGQDISPTHAIFDGTVYFPSWDGYIYAVKASNGGLVWKKKLQQLTGLNSTKAVSNIDPNITVSRTTPVIAYDLLIFGMSGPAYVVAVKRSNGELVWLTQLDKHPKAIITMSGTYYNGSVFFCYISSSYAPQLAKGSFVKLNARTGKILWRTYMLPNNLGQRGEYTGVAIWGSSLSIDIRRNHVYIGTGNLYSAPKNVRNCQERKNNRTDMPSTDECVEPENHSVSILALDLDTGKVKWFNQLGGYDVWFFACNNVPNPKCPPSPKLDADF
;
A
#
# COMPACT_ATOMS: atom_id res chain seq x y z
N MET A 1 62.96 -12.49 -36.17
CA MET A 1 61.69 -11.75 -36.05
C MET A 1 60.64 -12.79 -35.76
N GLU A 2 60.43 -13.09 -34.47
CA GLU A 2 59.52 -14.14 -34.01
C GLU A 2 58.07 -13.65 -34.09
N LEU A 3 57.20 -14.44 -34.71
CA LEU A 3 55.77 -14.18 -34.79
C LEU A 3 55.08 -14.98 -33.69
N VAL A 4 54.68 -14.31 -32.60
CA VAL A 4 53.89 -14.92 -31.53
C VAL A 4 52.41 -14.92 -31.96
N LEU A 5 51.85 -16.10 -32.24
CA LEU A 5 50.40 -16.27 -32.42
C LEU A 5 49.72 -16.26 -31.04
N SER A 6 48.99 -15.19 -30.74
CA SER A 6 48.13 -15.11 -29.56
C SER A 6 46.77 -15.77 -29.87
N LEU A 7 46.48 -16.91 -29.24
CA LEU A 7 45.14 -17.51 -29.25
C LEU A 7 44.23 -16.72 -28.30
N CYS A 8 43.33 -15.88 -28.85
CA CYS A 8 42.20 -15.34 -28.11
C CYS A 8 41.13 -16.44 -27.91
N LEU A 9 41.10 -17.04 -26.72
CA LEU A 9 39.95 -17.80 -26.24
C LEU A 9 38.80 -16.84 -25.92
N LEU A 10 37.86 -16.69 -26.86
CA LEU A 10 36.58 -16.04 -26.63
C LEU A 10 35.71 -16.94 -25.75
N SER A 11 35.66 -16.67 -24.45
CA SER A 11 34.65 -17.22 -23.56
C SER A 11 33.31 -16.51 -23.82
N LEU A 12 32.42 -17.17 -24.56
CA LEU A 12 31.02 -16.77 -24.65
C LEU A 12 30.38 -16.94 -23.27
N PRO A 13 29.83 -15.88 -22.63
CA PRO A 13 28.99 -16.08 -21.47
C PRO A 13 27.73 -16.83 -21.93
N ALA A 14 27.55 -18.03 -21.37
CA ALA A 14 26.31 -18.77 -21.51
C ALA A 14 25.17 -17.88 -21.01
N SER A 15 24.37 -17.36 -21.95
CA SER A 15 23.07 -16.77 -21.65
C SER A 15 22.24 -17.87 -21.01
N THR A 16 22.03 -17.77 -19.70
CA THR A 16 20.98 -18.53 -19.04
C THR A 16 19.66 -18.00 -19.58
N THR A 17 19.17 -18.63 -20.64
CA THR A 17 17.79 -18.47 -21.10
C THR A 17 16.90 -18.74 -19.90
N GLY A 18 16.31 -17.68 -19.35
CA GLY A 18 15.36 -17.78 -18.25
C GLY A 18 14.29 -18.77 -18.66
N LYS A 19 14.04 -19.78 -17.81
CA LYS A 19 12.91 -20.68 -17.97
C LYS A 19 11.68 -19.82 -18.21
N ASN A 20 11.02 -19.98 -19.36
CA ASN A 20 9.67 -19.47 -19.54
C ASN A 20 8.82 -20.16 -18.47
N ASN A 21 8.54 -19.46 -17.38
CA ASN A 21 7.59 -19.96 -16.40
C ASN A 21 6.21 -19.88 -17.08
N ASP A 22 5.71 -21.03 -17.52
CA ASP A 22 4.35 -21.21 -18.04
C ASP A 22 3.29 -20.83 -16.97
N VAL A 23 3.71 -20.77 -15.70
CA VAL A 23 2.87 -20.34 -14.57
C VAL A 23 2.87 -18.83 -14.42
N GLN A 24 1.69 -18.25 -14.18
CA GLN A 24 1.53 -16.83 -13.85
C GLN A 24 2.06 -16.54 -12.44
N ASP A 25 3.03 -15.64 -12.34
CA ASP A 25 3.40 -15.02 -11.06
C ASP A 25 2.38 -13.92 -10.68
N TRP A 26 2.18 -13.73 -9.38
CA TRP A 26 1.30 -12.73 -8.79
C TRP A 26 2.11 -11.83 -7.86
N LEU A 27 2.72 -10.77 -8.40
CA LEU A 27 3.85 -10.08 -7.78
C LEU A 27 3.46 -9.16 -6.61
N ASN A 28 2.19 -8.79 -6.49
CA ASN A 28 1.66 -7.87 -5.47
C ASN A 28 0.13 -8.02 -5.34
N HIS A 29 -0.53 -7.14 -4.59
CA HIS A 29 -1.98 -7.17 -4.35
C HIS A 29 -2.86 -7.21 -5.61
N GLY A 30 -2.41 -6.59 -6.70
CA GLY A 30 -3.13 -6.46 -7.97
C GLY A 30 -2.68 -7.43 -9.07
N GLY A 31 -1.79 -8.36 -8.72
CA GLY A 31 -1.11 -9.27 -9.66
C GLY A 31 0.14 -8.66 -10.28
N ASN A 32 0.05 -7.41 -10.75
CA ASN A 32 1.18 -6.65 -11.28
C ASN A 32 0.94 -5.13 -11.15
N MET A 33 1.80 -4.31 -11.75
CA MET A 33 1.75 -2.84 -11.65
C MET A 33 0.47 -2.20 -12.23
N LEU A 34 -0.27 -2.91 -13.09
CA LEU A 34 -1.52 -2.41 -13.68
C LEU A 34 -2.72 -2.61 -12.75
N ASN A 35 -2.59 -3.45 -11.71
CA ASN A 35 -3.66 -3.75 -10.75
C ASN A 35 -4.99 -4.18 -11.40
N ARG A 36 -4.92 -4.92 -12.51
CA ARG A 36 -6.10 -5.48 -13.20
C ARG A 36 -6.73 -6.66 -12.47
N ARG A 37 -6.01 -7.25 -11.49
CA ARG A 37 -6.41 -8.48 -10.78
C ARG A 37 -6.80 -9.61 -11.74
N PHE A 38 -6.05 -9.71 -12.84
CA PHE A 38 -6.31 -10.66 -13.92
C PHE A 38 -5.08 -11.56 -14.13
N ALA A 39 -5.30 -12.87 -14.20
CA ALA A 39 -4.25 -13.86 -14.39
C ALA A 39 -4.07 -14.15 -15.89
N ASP A 40 -3.19 -13.39 -16.56
CA ASP A 40 -3.08 -13.42 -18.03
C ASP A 40 -2.71 -14.79 -18.63
N LYS A 41 -2.00 -15.65 -17.88
CA LYS A 41 -1.59 -17.00 -18.36
C LYS A 41 -2.49 -18.14 -17.90
N GLU A 42 -3.53 -17.89 -17.09
CA GLU A 42 -4.39 -18.98 -16.60
C GLU A 42 -5.46 -19.35 -17.63
N THR A 43 -5.49 -20.61 -18.05
CA THR A 43 -6.40 -21.11 -19.09
C THR A 43 -7.08 -22.43 -18.76
N MET A 44 -6.80 -23.04 -17.59
CA MET A 44 -7.35 -24.35 -17.24
C MET A 44 -8.75 -24.26 -16.61
N ILE A 45 -8.99 -23.20 -15.83
CA ILE A 45 -10.27 -22.95 -15.16
C ILE A 45 -11.16 -22.06 -16.04
N SER A 46 -12.31 -22.60 -16.45
CA SER A 46 -13.34 -21.93 -17.26
C SER A 46 -14.73 -22.23 -16.70
N PRO A 47 -15.81 -21.56 -17.17
CA PRO A 47 -17.18 -21.92 -16.79
C PRO A 47 -17.50 -23.43 -16.97
N GLU A 48 -16.92 -24.08 -17.98
CA GLU A 48 -17.12 -25.51 -18.30
C GLU A 48 -16.30 -26.47 -17.41
N THR A 49 -15.23 -25.98 -16.79
CA THR A 49 -14.34 -26.80 -15.95
C THR A 49 -14.47 -26.49 -14.45
N ALA A 50 -15.04 -25.33 -14.08
CA ALA A 50 -15.13 -24.86 -12.70
C ALA A 50 -15.84 -25.86 -11.75
N SER A 51 -16.85 -26.59 -12.23
CA SER A 51 -17.56 -27.62 -11.45
C SER A 51 -16.68 -28.80 -11.03
N ARG A 52 -15.52 -28.99 -11.69
CA ARG A 52 -14.53 -30.04 -11.38
C ARG A 52 -13.49 -29.60 -10.36
N LEU A 53 -13.52 -28.35 -9.88
CA LEU A 53 -12.59 -27.87 -8.86
C LEU A 53 -12.70 -28.69 -7.58
N ARG A 54 -11.55 -29.08 -7.03
CA ARG A 54 -11.44 -29.77 -5.75
C ARG A 54 -10.31 -29.14 -4.94
N LEU A 55 -10.39 -29.24 -3.62
CA LEU A 55 -9.33 -28.78 -2.73
C LEU A 55 -8.04 -29.54 -3.05
N LYS A 56 -7.00 -28.81 -3.47
CA LYS A 56 -5.68 -29.41 -3.74
C LYS A 56 -4.86 -29.56 -2.46
N TRP A 57 -4.82 -28.53 -1.64
CA TRP A 57 -4.13 -28.51 -0.35
C TRP A 57 -4.69 -27.40 0.54
N LYS A 58 -4.43 -27.52 1.84
CA LYS A 58 -4.79 -26.51 2.85
C LYS A 58 -3.58 -26.22 3.73
N PHE A 59 -3.40 -24.95 4.10
CA PHE A 59 -2.42 -24.50 5.08
C PHE A 59 -3.16 -23.83 6.24
N ASN A 60 -2.81 -24.17 7.48
CA ASN A 60 -3.39 -23.55 8.67
C ASN A 60 -2.40 -22.50 9.23
N ALA A 61 -2.71 -21.22 9.03
CA ALA A 61 -2.05 -20.14 9.74
C ALA A 61 -2.60 -20.00 11.17
N GLY A 62 -1.89 -19.29 12.06
CA GLY A 62 -2.28 -19.19 13.46
C GLY A 62 -3.46 -18.27 13.75
N GLN A 63 -3.75 -17.33 12.87
CA GLN A 63 -4.83 -16.34 12.97
C GLN A 63 -5.29 -15.95 11.54
N ASP A 64 -6.20 -14.98 11.47
CA ASP A 64 -6.74 -14.44 10.22
C ASP A 64 -5.65 -14.05 9.21
N ILE A 65 -6.04 -14.04 7.93
CA ILE A 65 -5.26 -13.52 6.80
C ILE A 65 -6.19 -12.56 6.06
N SER A 66 -5.87 -11.26 6.09
CA SER A 66 -6.67 -10.23 5.42
C SER A 66 -6.16 -9.79 4.04
N PRO A 67 -4.84 -9.76 3.73
CA PRO A 67 -4.40 -9.31 2.41
C PRO A 67 -4.43 -10.42 1.36
N THR A 68 -4.49 -10.02 0.08
CA THR A 68 -4.14 -10.91 -1.03
C THR A 68 -2.69 -11.40 -0.85
N HIS A 69 -2.40 -12.64 -1.23
CA HIS A 69 -1.04 -13.18 -1.19
C HIS A 69 -0.24 -12.74 -2.42
N ALA A 70 1.09 -12.86 -2.35
CA ALA A 70 1.95 -12.78 -3.53
C ALA A 70 2.44 -14.18 -3.92
N ILE A 71 2.59 -14.44 -5.21
CA ILE A 71 3.15 -15.68 -5.76
C ILE A 71 4.33 -15.32 -6.64
N PHE A 72 5.46 -15.97 -6.41
CA PHE A 72 6.59 -15.94 -7.32
C PHE A 72 7.34 -17.25 -7.29
N ASP A 73 7.63 -17.80 -8.46
CA ASP A 73 8.47 -19.00 -8.62
C ASP A 73 8.02 -20.17 -7.73
N GLY A 74 6.72 -20.45 -7.76
CA GLY A 74 6.09 -21.56 -7.02
C GLY A 74 6.02 -21.37 -5.50
N THR A 75 6.31 -20.17 -4.97
CA THR A 75 6.18 -19.85 -3.54
C THR A 75 5.09 -18.79 -3.32
N VAL A 76 4.23 -19.04 -2.34
CA VAL A 76 3.16 -18.14 -1.89
C VAL A 76 3.61 -17.42 -0.63
N TYR A 77 3.49 -16.09 -0.60
CA TYR A 77 3.91 -15.22 0.50
C TYR A 77 2.73 -14.42 1.04
N PHE A 78 2.53 -14.43 2.35
CA PHE A 78 1.45 -13.67 3.00
C PHE A 78 1.74 -13.45 4.49
N PRO A 79 1.34 -12.30 5.06
CA PRO A 79 1.33 -12.11 6.50
C PRO A 79 0.03 -12.65 7.12
N SER A 80 0.09 -12.89 8.42
CA SER A 80 -1.04 -13.33 9.24
C SER A 80 -1.14 -12.45 10.48
N TRP A 81 -2.34 -12.35 11.03
CA TRP A 81 -2.61 -11.59 12.26
C TRP A 81 -1.99 -12.23 13.52
N ASP A 82 -1.38 -13.40 13.41
CA ASP A 82 -0.56 -14.04 14.45
C ASP A 82 0.85 -13.41 14.58
N GLY A 83 1.14 -12.40 13.76
CA GLY A 83 2.39 -11.66 13.76
C GLY A 83 3.51 -12.33 12.97
N TYR A 84 3.19 -13.30 12.11
CA TYR A 84 4.15 -13.93 11.21
C TYR A 84 3.97 -13.47 9.76
N ILE A 85 5.08 -13.42 9.04
CA ILE A 85 5.13 -13.49 7.57
C ILE A 85 5.47 -14.92 7.18
N TYR A 86 4.69 -15.50 6.26
CA TYR A 86 4.79 -16.88 5.81
C TYR A 86 5.28 -16.95 4.36
N ALA A 87 6.05 -17.99 4.07
CA ALA A 87 6.32 -18.49 2.72
C ALA A 87 5.97 -19.98 2.67
N VAL A 88 5.12 -20.37 1.73
CA VAL A 88 4.66 -21.76 1.55
C VAL A 88 4.74 -22.17 0.09
N LYS A 89 4.94 -23.45 -0.19
CA LYS A 89 4.99 -23.98 -1.56
C LYS A 89 3.60 -23.93 -2.19
N ALA A 90 3.48 -23.34 -3.37
CA ALA A 90 2.23 -23.29 -4.14
C ALA A 90 1.75 -24.69 -4.58
N SER A 91 2.67 -25.65 -4.70
CA SER A 91 2.36 -27.01 -5.16
C SER A 91 1.59 -27.84 -4.15
N ASN A 92 1.88 -27.69 -2.84
CA ASN A 92 1.35 -28.57 -1.79
C ASN A 92 1.10 -27.88 -0.43
N GLY A 93 1.30 -26.57 -0.31
CA GLY A 93 1.13 -25.83 0.94
C GLY A 93 2.23 -26.05 1.98
N GLY A 94 3.29 -26.79 1.65
CA GLY A 94 4.39 -27.05 2.59
C GLY A 94 5.11 -25.76 3.01
N LEU A 95 5.35 -25.60 4.31
CA LEU A 95 6.07 -24.44 4.85
C LEU A 95 7.49 -24.38 4.30
N VAL A 96 7.87 -23.25 3.70
CA VAL A 96 9.26 -22.96 3.31
C VAL A 96 9.97 -22.25 4.46
N TRP A 97 9.40 -21.15 4.92
CA TRP A 97 9.84 -20.44 6.12
C TRP A 97 8.71 -19.59 6.70
N LYS A 98 8.85 -19.21 7.96
CA LYS A 98 8.04 -18.16 8.58
C LYS A 98 8.92 -17.31 9.50
N LYS A 99 8.58 -16.03 9.65
CA LYS A 99 9.30 -15.12 10.55
C LYS A 99 8.32 -14.34 11.40
N LYS A 100 8.54 -14.32 12.71
CA LYS A 100 7.77 -13.49 13.64
C LYS A 100 8.23 -12.05 13.48
N LEU A 101 7.34 -11.14 13.11
CA LEU A 101 7.68 -9.76 12.75
C LEU A 101 8.39 -9.01 13.89
N GLN A 102 7.94 -9.20 15.12
CA GLN A 102 8.57 -8.60 16.30
C GLN A 102 10.03 -9.06 16.48
N GLN A 103 10.32 -10.35 16.30
CA GLN A 103 11.68 -10.90 16.41
C GLN A 103 12.55 -10.49 15.21
N LEU A 104 11.95 -10.48 14.02
CA LEU A 104 12.61 -10.11 12.78
C LEU A 104 13.06 -8.64 12.78
N THR A 105 12.24 -7.74 13.33
CA THR A 105 12.44 -6.29 13.25
C THR A 105 12.94 -5.65 14.55
N GLY A 106 12.75 -6.32 15.69
CA GLY A 106 12.99 -5.73 17.02
C GLY A 106 11.97 -4.67 17.42
N LEU A 107 10.89 -4.49 16.65
CA LEU A 107 9.89 -3.45 16.86
C LEU A 107 8.67 -4.02 17.58
N ASN A 108 8.17 -3.28 18.58
CA ASN A 108 6.99 -3.63 19.34
C ASN A 108 5.72 -3.02 18.73
N SER A 109 4.57 -3.64 19.02
CA SER A 109 3.27 -3.13 18.60
C SER A 109 3.01 -1.75 19.18
N THR A 110 2.46 -0.86 18.37
CA THR A 110 2.02 0.47 18.83
C THR A 110 0.58 0.51 19.30
N LYS A 111 -0.08 -0.66 19.37
CA LYS A 111 -1.51 -0.79 19.72
C LYS A 111 -2.39 0.12 18.86
N ALA A 112 -2.01 0.28 17.59
CA ALA A 112 -2.71 1.13 16.64
C ALA A 112 -3.83 0.37 15.90
N VAL A 113 -3.78 -0.96 15.93
CA VAL A 113 -4.83 -1.83 15.38
C VAL A 113 -5.63 -2.43 16.54
N SER A 114 -6.95 -2.27 16.48
CA SER A 114 -7.90 -2.90 17.41
C SER A 114 -8.18 -4.34 17.01
N ASN A 115 -8.76 -5.13 17.91
CA ASN A 115 -9.22 -6.51 17.68
C ASN A 115 -8.11 -7.56 17.44
N ILE A 116 -6.88 -7.25 17.85
CA ILE A 116 -5.79 -8.22 17.99
C ILE A 116 -5.12 -8.07 19.35
N ASP A 117 -4.35 -9.08 19.75
CA ASP A 117 -3.50 -8.98 20.93
C ASP A 117 -2.61 -7.72 20.80
N PRO A 118 -2.69 -6.78 21.77
CA PRO A 118 -1.99 -5.51 21.71
C PRO A 118 -0.45 -5.65 21.76
N ASN A 119 0.07 -6.84 22.05
CA ASN A 119 1.51 -7.12 22.08
C ASN A 119 2.02 -7.71 20.77
N ILE A 120 1.13 -8.07 19.83
CA ILE A 120 1.53 -8.65 18.54
C ILE A 120 1.76 -7.54 17.52
N THR A 121 2.92 -7.61 16.88
CA THR A 121 3.27 -6.77 15.73
C THR A 121 2.84 -7.48 14.46
N VAL A 122 2.02 -6.83 13.64
CA VAL A 122 1.41 -7.44 12.45
C VAL A 122 1.68 -6.62 11.18
N SER A 123 1.51 -7.28 10.05
CA SER A 123 1.39 -6.65 8.73
C SER A 123 0.04 -7.03 8.14
N ARG A 124 -0.63 -6.07 7.53
CA ARG A 124 -1.86 -6.30 6.74
C ARG A 124 -1.71 -5.95 5.27
N THR A 125 -0.47 -5.77 4.81
CA THR A 125 -0.17 -5.44 3.42
C THR A 125 0.17 -6.70 2.63
N THR A 126 -0.29 -6.83 1.40
CA THR A 126 0.23 -7.83 0.48
C THR A 126 1.73 -7.58 0.25
N PRO A 127 2.59 -8.58 0.43
CA PRO A 127 4.00 -8.45 0.10
C PRO A 127 4.23 -8.15 -1.39
N VAL A 128 5.28 -7.40 -1.68
CA VAL A 128 5.69 -7.03 -3.03
C VAL A 128 6.95 -7.81 -3.38
N ILE A 129 6.93 -8.44 -4.55
CA ILE A 129 8.10 -9.11 -5.11
C ILE A 129 8.95 -8.09 -5.87
N ALA A 130 10.20 -7.92 -5.43
CA ALA A 130 11.17 -7.05 -6.09
C ALA A 130 12.56 -7.72 -6.03
N TYR A 131 13.11 -8.12 -7.18
CA TYR A 131 14.37 -8.87 -7.22
C TYR A 131 14.31 -10.17 -6.36
N ASP A 132 15.29 -10.37 -5.49
CA ASP A 132 15.37 -11.40 -4.46
C ASP A 132 14.68 -10.99 -3.14
N LEU A 133 13.97 -9.85 -3.11
CA LEU A 133 13.35 -9.29 -1.93
C LEU A 133 11.83 -9.48 -1.90
N LEU A 134 11.33 -9.64 -0.68
CA LEU A 134 9.93 -9.56 -0.31
C LEU A 134 9.75 -8.29 0.54
N ILE A 135 8.96 -7.34 0.05
CA ILE A 135 8.82 -6.01 0.68
C ILE A 135 7.38 -5.79 1.13
N PHE A 136 7.16 -5.40 2.38
CA PHE A 136 5.82 -5.23 2.95
C PHE A 136 5.80 -4.14 4.04
N GLY A 137 4.61 -3.61 4.33
CA GLY A 137 4.39 -2.58 5.34
C GLY A 137 3.92 -3.15 6.68
N MET A 138 4.30 -2.52 7.79
CA MET A 138 3.84 -2.88 9.13
C MET A 138 2.63 -2.06 9.56
N SER A 139 1.70 -2.70 10.26
CA SER A 139 0.48 -2.06 10.79
C SER A 139 0.74 -1.37 12.13
N GLY A 140 1.90 -0.72 12.30
CA GLY A 140 2.31 -0.05 13.53
C GLY A 140 3.51 -0.73 14.21
N PRO A 141 4.66 -0.04 14.33
CA PRO A 141 4.96 1.30 13.80
C PRO A 141 5.00 1.33 12.26
N ALA A 142 4.90 2.51 11.64
CA ALA A 142 4.85 2.68 10.18
C ALA A 142 6.21 2.44 9.50
N TYR A 143 6.62 1.18 9.43
CA TYR A 143 7.84 0.73 8.78
C TYR A 143 7.53 -0.09 7.54
N VAL A 144 8.28 0.17 6.46
CA VAL A 144 8.41 -0.77 5.35
C VAL A 144 9.60 -1.68 5.64
N VAL A 145 9.38 -2.98 5.44
CA VAL A 145 10.33 -4.05 5.73
C VAL A 145 10.67 -4.76 4.43
N ALA A 146 11.95 -5.02 4.21
CA ALA A 146 12.40 -5.94 3.17
C ALA A 146 13.13 -7.13 3.77
N VAL A 147 12.75 -8.32 3.31
CA VAL A 147 13.43 -9.57 3.65
C VAL A 147 13.85 -10.30 2.38
N LYS A 148 14.86 -11.18 2.47
CA LYS A 148 15.20 -12.10 1.39
C LYS A 148 14.05 -13.08 1.16
N ARG A 149 13.64 -13.29 -0.09
CA ARG A 149 12.59 -14.27 -0.46
C ARG A 149 12.94 -15.71 -0.12
N SER A 150 14.23 -16.04 -0.12
CA SER A 150 14.74 -17.40 0.08
C SER A 150 14.58 -17.90 1.52
N ASN A 151 14.77 -17.03 2.52
CA ASN A 151 14.85 -17.43 3.92
C ASN A 151 14.18 -16.46 4.92
N GLY A 152 13.64 -15.34 4.45
CA GLY A 152 13.02 -14.32 5.29
C GLY A 152 14.00 -13.52 6.16
N GLU A 153 15.30 -13.54 5.88
CA GLU A 153 16.27 -12.69 6.59
C GLU A 153 16.02 -11.22 6.30
N LEU A 154 16.07 -10.39 7.35
CA LEU A 154 15.95 -8.94 7.22
C LEU A 154 17.08 -8.37 6.36
N VAL A 155 16.72 -7.50 5.42
CA VAL A 155 17.68 -6.76 4.57
C VAL A 155 17.68 -5.28 4.96
N TRP A 156 16.51 -4.66 5.02
CA TRP A 156 16.38 -3.26 5.44
C TRP A 156 15.02 -2.96 6.06
N LEU A 157 15.00 -1.88 6.85
CA LEU A 157 13.81 -1.28 7.45
C LEU A 157 13.80 0.22 7.12
N THR A 158 12.64 0.77 6.80
CA THR A 158 12.49 2.22 6.60
C THR A 158 11.25 2.72 7.30
N GLN A 159 11.44 3.61 8.28
CA GLN A 159 10.35 4.28 8.97
C GLN A 159 9.76 5.37 8.06
N LEU A 160 8.50 5.21 7.67
CA LEU A 160 7.83 6.23 6.86
C LEU A 160 7.31 7.38 7.74
N ASP A 161 6.86 7.06 8.95
CA ASP A 161 6.35 8.06 9.89
C ASP A 161 6.78 7.78 11.33
N LYS A 162 7.10 8.86 12.05
CA LYS A 162 7.55 8.82 13.44
C LYS A 162 6.40 8.85 14.43
N HIS A 163 5.19 9.20 13.99
CA HIS A 163 4.03 9.24 14.85
C HIS A 163 3.75 7.84 15.40
N PRO A 164 3.61 7.65 16.73
CA PRO A 164 3.51 6.33 17.35
C PRO A 164 2.30 5.55 16.86
N LYS A 165 1.21 6.22 16.49
CA LYS A 165 0.01 5.58 15.93
C LYS A 165 0.02 5.47 14.41
N ALA A 166 1.12 5.76 13.73
CA ALA A 166 1.17 5.58 12.28
C ALA A 166 1.25 4.10 11.91
N ILE A 167 0.50 3.74 10.86
CA ILE A 167 0.35 2.39 10.35
C ILE A 167 0.41 2.41 8.82
N ILE A 168 0.85 1.29 8.24
CA ILE A 168 0.80 1.05 6.80
C ILE A 168 -0.28 0.01 6.54
N THR A 169 -1.31 0.40 5.80
CA THR A 169 -2.43 -0.48 5.43
C THR A 169 -2.45 -0.77 3.94
N MET A 170 -2.04 0.19 3.11
CA MET A 170 -1.98 0.01 1.66
C MET A 170 -0.84 -0.94 1.28
N SER A 171 -1.16 -1.90 0.41
CA SER A 171 -0.17 -2.79 -0.18
C SER A 171 0.68 -2.05 -1.21
N GLY A 172 1.97 -2.37 -1.27
CA GLY A 172 2.87 -1.70 -2.19
C GLY A 172 2.78 -2.23 -3.63
N THR A 173 3.47 -1.52 -4.53
CA THR A 173 3.71 -1.95 -5.91
C THR A 173 5.17 -1.71 -6.27
N TYR A 174 5.77 -2.65 -7.00
CA TYR A 174 7.13 -2.52 -7.52
C TYR A 174 7.12 -2.10 -8.99
N TYR A 175 7.99 -1.16 -9.34
CA TYR A 175 8.30 -0.83 -10.72
C TYR A 175 9.72 -0.25 -10.84
N ASN A 176 10.49 -0.75 -11.81
CA ASN A 176 11.80 -0.24 -12.22
C ASN A 176 12.74 0.15 -11.05
N GLY A 177 13.04 -0.82 -10.18
CA GLY A 177 13.92 -0.62 -9.04
C GLY A 177 13.36 0.20 -7.88
N SER A 178 12.09 0.58 -7.94
CA SER A 178 11.40 1.34 -6.91
C SER A 178 10.18 0.59 -6.38
N VAL A 179 9.85 0.79 -5.12
CA VAL A 179 8.58 0.36 -4.52
C VAL A 179 7.80 1.55 -4.00
N PHE A 180 6.49 1.49 -4.18
CA PHE A 180 5.57 2.56 -3.85
C PHE A 180 4.68 2.11 -2.70
N PHE A 181 4.62 2.89 -1.63
CA PHE A 181 3.80 2.64 -0.45
C PHE A 181 3.13 3.93 -0.01
N CYS A 182 1.97 3.78 0.62
CA CYS A 182 1.31 4.84 1.36
C CYS A 182 1.30 4.49 2.83
N TYR A 183 1.18 5.50 3.68
CA TYR A 183 0.97 5.27 5.10
C TYR A 183 -0.03 6.27 5.66
N ILE A 184 -0.56 5.93 6.83
CA ILE A 184 -1.49 6.74 7.59
C ILE A 184 -0.87 7.00 8.95
N SER A 185 -0.93 8.23 9.44
CA SER A 185 -0.96 8.44 10.89
C SER A 185 -2.40 8.22 11.34
N SER A 186 -2.65 7.18 12.13
CA SER A 186 -4.00 6.69 12.47
C SER A 186 -5.06 7.76 12.73
N SER A 187 -6.31 7.45 12.38
CA SER A 187 -7.54 8.15 12.77
C SER A 187 -7.69 8.40 14.28
N TYR A 188 -6.97 7.66 15.13
CA TYR A 188 -6.98 7.82 16.58
C TYR A 188 -5.99 8.87 17.10
N ALA A 189 -5.15 9.44 16.22
CA ALA A 189 -4.32 10.59 16.52
C ALA A 189 -4.50 11.69 15.43
N PRO A 190 -5.71 12.25 15.34
CA PRO A 190 -6.14 13.09 14.23
C PRO A 190 -5.43 14.45 14.18
N GLN A 191 -4.56 14.79 15.13
CA GLN A 191 -4.03 16.14 15.26
C GLN A 191 -2.78 16.40 14.40
N LEU A 192 -2.08 15.36 13.96
CA LEU A 192 -0.84 15.48 13.18
C LEU A 192 -0.82 14.60 11.93
N ALA A 193 -1.93 13.90 11.67
CA ALA A 193 -1.96 12.90 10.63
C ALA A 193 -2.04 13.51 9.24
N LYS A 194 -1.06 13.21 8.39
CA LYS A 194 -1.10 13.57 6.97
C LYS A 194 -0.84 12.33 6.14
N GLY A 195 -1.85 11.91 5.37
CA GLY A 195 -1.65 10.89 4.35
C GLY A 195 -0.56 11.33 3.39
N SER A 196 0.36 10.41 3.12
CA SER A 196 1.41 10.66 2.16
C SER A 196 1.73 9.41 1.36
N PHE A 197 2.18 9.66 0.14
CA PHE A 197 2.58 8.66 -0.80
C PHE A 197 4.09 8.73 -1.00
N VAL A 198 4.75 7.58 -0.99
CA VAL A 198 6.21 7.48 -0.94
C VAL A 198 6.72 6.52 -1.99
N LYS A 199 7.77 6.94 -2.70
CA LYS A 199 8.61 6.07 -3.53
C LYS A 199 9.90 5.77 -2.78
N LEU A 200 10.22 4.48 -2.66
CA LEU A 200 11.44 3.98 -2.05
C LEU A 200 12.29 3.28 -3.11
N ASN A 201 13.60 3.34 -2.98
CA ASN A 201 14.50 2.47 -3.72
C ASN A 201 14.34 1.03 -3.19
N ALA A 202 14.01 0.08 -4.07
CA ALA A 202 13.63 -1.27 -3.66
C ALA A 202 14.79 -2.06 -2.99
N ARG A 203 16.05 -1.78 -3.35
CA ARG A 203 17.21 -2.50 -2.80
C ARG A 203 17.66 -1.95 -1.45
N THR A 204 17.50 -0.65 -1.23
CA THR A 204 18.09 0.04 -0.07
C THR A 204 17.05 0.56 0.93
N GLY A 205 15.78 0.64 0.55
CA GLY A 205 14.73 1.28 1.34
C GLY A 205 14.80 2.80 1.35
N LYS A 206 15.79 3.43 0.71
CA LYS A 206 15.93 4.90 0.71
C LYS A 206 14.70 5.57 0.09
N ILE A 207 14.12 6.53 0.81
CA ILE A 207 13.06 7.41 0.29
C ILE A 207 13.63 8.24 -0.86
N LEU A 208 13.05 8.08 -2.05
CA LEU A 208 13.40 8.83 -3.25
C LEU A 208 12.58 10.11 -3.35
N TRP A 209 11.27 10.01 -3.07
CA TRP A 209 10.40 11.17 -2.89
C TRP A 209 9.22 10.84 -1.99
N ARG A 210 8.58 11.90 -1.50
CA ARG A 210 7.34 11.86 -0.72
C ARG A 210 6.44 13.01 -1.13
N THR A 211 5.16 12.70 -1.27
CA THR A 211 4.12 13.69 -1.54
C THR A 211 3.04 13.58 -0.48
N TYR A 212 2.71 14.71 0.16
CA TYR A 212 1.60 14.82 1.10
C TYR A 212 0.33 15.17 0.34
N MET A 213 -0.81 14.61 0.74
CA MET A 213 -2.10 14.85 0.07
C MET A 213 -2.89 16.03 0.66
N LEU A 214 -2.25 16.75 1.59
CA LEU A 214 -2.83 17.87 2.32
C LEU A 214 -1.84 19.03 2.40
N PRO A 215 -2.35 20.26 2.54
CA PRO A 215 -1.54 21.42 2.88
C PRO A 215 -0.72 21.18 4.16
N ASN A 216 0.40 21.90 4.28
CA ASN A 216 1.22 21.78 5.47
C ASN A 216 0.52 22.43 6.69
N ASN A 217 0.13 21.60 7.64
CA ASN A 217 -0.48 22.05 8.90
C ASN A 217 0.49 22.69 9.91
N LEU A 218 1.80 22.74 9.63
CA LEU A 218 2.84 23.29 10.53
C LEU A 218 2.83 22.69 11.95
N GLY A 219 2.23 21.50 12.13
CA GLY A 219 2.02 20.88 13.45
C GLY A 219 0.97 21.57 14.33
N GLN A 220 0.13 22.45 13.76
CA GLN A 220 -0.90 23.17 14.48
C GLN A 220 -2.21 22.35 14.57
N ARG A 221 -2.89 22.50 15.71
CA ARG A 221 -4.19 21.86 15.95
C ARG A 221 -5.31 22.60 15.23
N GLY A 222 -6.30 21.85 14.73
CA GLY A 222 -7.46 22.42 14.05
C GLY A 222 -7.22 22.74 12.58
N GLU A 223 -6.04 22.41 12.06
CA GLU A 223 -5.67 22.45 10.65
C GLU A 223 -6.06 21.14 9.93
N TYR A 224 -5.76 21.05 8.63
CA TYR A 224 -6.02 19.85 7.85
C TYR A 224 -5.24 18.63 8.35
N THR A 225 -5.96 17.52 8.53
CA THR A 225 -5.40 16.20 8.81
C THR A 225 -6.26 15.11 8.19
N GLY A 226 -5.72 13.89 8.12
CA GLY A 226 -6.36 12.75 7.49
C GLY A 226 -5.83 12.50 6.08
N VAL A 227 -6.73 12.24 5.15
CA VAL A 227 -6.48 11.87 3.75
C VAL A 227 -5.67 10.58 3.67
N ALA A 228 -6.11 9.59 4.44
CA ALA A 228 -5.54 8.26 4.39
C ALA A 228 -5.58 7.71 2.96
N ILE A 229 -4.50 7.10 2.51
CA ILE A 229 -4.49 6.30 1.27
C ILE A 229 -4.40 4.86 1.71
N TRP A 230 -5.55 4.17 1.71
CA TRP A 230 -5.72 2.86 2.31
C TRP A 230 -6.22 1.82 1.31
N GLY A 231 -7.00 2.23 0.31
CA GLY A 231 -7.31 1.43 -0.85
C GLY A 231 -6.05 0.91 -1.53
N SER A 232 -5.87 -0.42 -1.57
CA SER A 232 -4.82 -1.08 -2.37
C SER A 232 -5.23 -1.06 -3.85
N SER A 233 -5.42 0.14 -4.39
CA SER A 233 -5.92 0.47 -5.73
C SER A 233 -4.84 1.12 -6.63
N LEU A 234 -3.60 1.22 -6.14
CA LEU A 234 -2.50 1.82 -6.86
C LEU A 234 -2.27 1.11 -8.20
N SER A 235 -2.21 1.89 -9.28
CA SER A 235 -1.83 1.41 -10.61
C SER A 235 -0.80 2.35 -11.26
N ILE A 236 0.05 1.81 -12.14
CA ILE A 236 1.13 2.54 -12.81
C ILE A 236 0.91 2.49 -14.32
N ASP A 237 0.82 3.66 -14.96
CA ASP A 237 0.86 3.82 -16.42
C ASP A 237 2.21 4.38 -16.85
N ILE A 238 3.04 3.49 -17.36
CA ILE A 238 4.40 3.80 -17.81
C ILE A 238 4.43 4.67 -19.07
N ARG A 239 3.39 4.63 -19.91
CA ARG A 239 3.35 5.41 -21.15
C ARG A 239 3.10 6.87 -20.85
N ARG A 240 2.29 7.15 -19.84
CA ARG A 240 2.02 8.52 -19.37
C ARG A 240 2.96 8.98 -18.27
N ASN A 241 3.82 8.09 -17.75
CA ASN A 241 4.66 8.32 -16.58
C ASN A 241 3.86 8.71 -15.33
N HIS A 242 2.73 8.06 -15.10
CA HIS A 242 1.85 8.32 -13.96
C HIS A 242 1.69 7.12 -13.04
N VAL A 243 1.46 7.44 -11.77
CA VAL A 243 0.91 6.53 -10.78
C VAL A 243 -0.42 7.07 -10.28
N TYR A 244 -1.42 6.21 -10.25
CA TYR A 244 -2.79 6.56 -9.85
C TYR A 244 -3.08 6.04 -8.46
N ILE A 245 -3.72 6.87 -7.63
CA ILE A 245 -4.15 6.53 -6.28
C ILE A 245 -5.53 7.13 -6.00
N GLY A 246 -6.26 6.52 -5.06
CA GLY A 246 -7.43 7.12 -4.42
C GLY A 246 -7.06 7.62 -3.03
N THR A 247 -7.68 8.69 -2.57
CA THR A 247 -7.49 9.26 -1.24
C THR A 247 -8.78 9.28 -0.46
N GLY A 248 -8.69 9.11 0.87
CA GLY A 248 -9.86 9.15 1.76
C GLY A 248 -10.17 10.52 2.35
N ASN A 249 -11.03 10.49 3.36
CA ASN A 249 -11.60 11.60 4.10
C ASN A 249 -10.59 12.41 4.94
N LEU A 250 -11.01 13.62 5.31
CA LEU A 250 -10.37 14.45 6.32
C LEU A 250 -10.71 13.98 7.74
N TYR A 251 -9.79 14.18 8.67
CA TYR A 251 -10.05 14.05 10.11
C TYR A 251 -10.24 15.41 10.79
N SER A 252 -9.63 16.47 10.26
CA SER A 252 -9.94 17.84 10.67
C SER A 252 -9.69 18.82 9.54
N ALA A 253 -10.27 20.02 9.68
CA ALA A 253 -10.17 21.09 8.71
C ALA A 253 -10.08 22.47 9.40
N PRO A 254 -9.38 23.44 8.76
CA PRO A 254 -9.22 24.81 9.25
C PRO A 254 -10.55 25.52 9.56
N LYS A 255 -10.51 26.50 10.46
CA LYS A 255 -11.73 27.23 10.89
C LYS A 255 -12.40 28.00 9.73
N ASN A 256 -11.63 28.61 8.85
CA ASN A 256 -12.14 29.28 7.64
C ASN A 256 -12.92 28.33 6.73
N VAL A 257 -12.40 27.12 6.54
CA VAL A 257 -13.02 26.04 5.75
C VAL A 257 -14.31 25.57 6.39
N ARG A 258 -14.30 25.31 7.71
CA ARG A 258 -15.49 24.93 8.49
C ARG A 258 -16.59 25.98 8.41
N ASN A 259 -16.25 27.24 8.65
CA ASN A 259 -17.19 28.36 8.55
C ASN A 259 -17.72 28.55 7.12
N CYS A 260 -16.93 28.22 6.09
CA CYS A 260 -17.39 28.22 4.70
C CYS A 260 -18.42 27.11 4.47
N GLN A 261 -18.15 25.91 4.96
CA GLN A 261 -19.04 24.78 4.79
C GLN A 261 -20.38 24.99 5.50
N GLU A 262 -20.38 25.51 6.72
CA GLU A 262 -21.61 25.85 7.45
C GLU A 262 -22.47 26.87 6.69
N ARG A 263 -21.85 27.89 6.10
CA ARG A 263 -22.56 28.87 5.26
C ARG A 263 -23.18 28.24 4.03
N LYS A 264 -22.48 27.29 3.38
CA LYS A 264 -23.01 26.56 2.22
C LYS A 264 -24.19 25.65 2.58
N ASN A 265 -24.09 24.93 3.70
CA ASN A 265 -25.16 24.02 4.13
C ASN A 265 -26.48 24.74 4.43
N ASN A 266 -26.43 26.04 4.76
CA ASN A 266 -27.61 26.87 5.00
C ASN A 266 -28.17 27.54 3.72
N ARG A 267 -27.60 27.29 2.54
CA ARG A 267 -28.11 27.80 1.25
C ARG A 267 -29.03 26.77 0.60
N THR A 268 -30.14 27.24 0.03
CA THR A 268 -31.03 26.44 -0.84
C THR A 268 -30.46 26.24 -2.24
N ASP A 269 -29.55 27.11 -2.66
CA ASP A 269 -28.97 27.09 -4.00
C ASP A 269 -27.58 26.44 -3.91
N MET A 270 -27.41 25.26 -4.52
CA MET A 270 -26.13 24.56 -4.56
C MET A 270 -25.29 25.04 -5.75
N PRO A 271 -24.20 25.81 -5.55
CA PRO A 271 -23.26 26.08 -6.62
C PRO A 271 -22.55 24.79 -7.05
N SER A 272 -22.25 24.68 -8.34
CA SER A 272 -21.63 23.51 -8.98
C SER A 272 -20.16 23.29 -8.57
N THR A 273 -19.50 24.31 -8.00
CA THR A 273 -18.08 24.28 -7.61
C THR A 273 -17.91 24.37 -6.09
N ASP A 274 -17.05 23.52 -5.52
CA ASP A 274 -16.83 23.51 -4.08
C ASP A 274 -15.84 24.60 -3.60
N GLU A 275 -16.30 25.86 -3.55
CA GLU A 275 -15.56 27.05 -3.06
C GLU A 275 -14.89 26.91 -1.68
N CYS A 276 -15.26 25.91 -0.88
CA CYS A 276 -14.76 25.74 0.48
C CYS A 276 -13.54 24.82 0.58
N VAL A 277 -13.03 24.32 -0.54
CA VAL A 277 -11.87 23.41 -0.58
C VAL A 277 -10.68 24.12 -1.22
N GLU A 278 -9.55 24.11 -0.51
CA GLU A 278 -8.30 24.69 -1.01
C GLU A 278 -7.67 23.81 -2.11
N PRO A 279 -6.97 24.37 -3.11
CA PRO A 279 -6.45 23.61 -4.26
C PRO A 279 -5.48 22.47 -3.91
N GLU A 280 -4.76 22.60 -2.80
CA GLU A 280 -3.78 21.63 -2.31
C GLU A 280 -4.40 20.57 -1.39
N ASN A 281 -5.72 20.64 -1.15
CA ASN A 281 -6.45 19.61 -0.43
C ASN A 281 -6.93 18.53 -1.43
N HIS A 282 -6.31 17.36 -1.34
CA HIS A 282 -6.62 16.21 -2.17
C HIS A 282 -7.38 15.12 -1.41
N SER A 283 -8.24 15.47 -0.46
CA SER A 283 -9.17 14.53 0.18
C SER A 283 -10.18 13.97 -0.84
N VAL A 284 -10.64 12.74 -0.64
CA VAL A 284 -11.73 12.11 -1.42
C VAL A 284 -11.55 12.28 -2.93
N SER A 285 -10.35 11.96 -3.42
CA SER A 285 -9.91 12.26 -4.78
C SER A 285 -9.30 11.04 -5.46
N ILE A 286 -9.44 11.00 -6.79
CA ILE A 286 -8.60 10.17 -7.66
C ILE A 286 -7.47 11.07 -8.17
N LEU A 287 -6.22 10.66 -7.98
CA LEU A 287 -5.06 11.44 -8.36
C LEU A 287 -4.16 10.71 -9.33
N ALA A 288 -3.48 11.48 -10.18
CA ALA A 288 -2.31 11.05 -10.91
C ALA A 288 -1.08 11.83 -10.44
N LEU A 289 -0.03 11.11 -10.05
CA LEU A 289 1.26 11.70 -9.72
C LEU A 289 2.30 11.31 -10.76
N ASP A 290 3.23 12.23 -11.02
CA ASP A 290 4.44 11.96 -11.79
C ASP A 290 5.22 10.81 -11.14
N LEU A 291 5.52 9.77 -11.90
CA LEU A 291 6.16 8.56 -11.39
C LEU A 291 7.59 8.84 -10.86
N ASP A 292 8.28 9.84 -11.43
CA ASP A 292 9.67 10.14 -11.12
C ASP A 292 9.81 11.19 -10.04
N THR A 293 8.98 12.24 -10.08
CA THR A 293 9.08 13.36 -9.14
C THR A 293 8.06 13.31 -8.00
N GLY A 294 7.01 12.50 -8.12
CA GLY A 294 5.89 12.47 -7.17
C GLY A 294 4.98 13.70 -7.21
N LYS A 295 5.14 14.59 -8.20
CA LYS A 295 4.30 15.81 -8.30
C LYS A 295 2.90 15.42 -8.78
N VAL A 296 1.86 15.96 -8.15
CA VAL A 296 0.48 15.79 -8.63
C VAL A 296 0.37 16.44 -10.02
N LYS A 297 -0.13 15.68 -10.99
CA LYS A 297 -0.31 16.12 -12.38
C LYS A 297 -1.73 16.55 -12.64
N TRP A 298 -2.68 15.79 -12.08
CA TRP A 298 -4.08 16.13 -12.02
C TRP A 298 -4.72 15.36 -10.87
N PHE A 299 -5.86 15.85 -10.42
CA PHE A 299 -6.74 15.14 -9.52
C PHE A 299 -8.19 15.41 -9.91
N ASN A 300 -9.07 14.46 -9.57
CA ASN A 300 -10.50 14.64 -9.65
C ASN A 300 -11.09 14.34 -8.27
N GLN A 301 -11.62 15.38 -7.63
CA GLN A 301 -12.21 15.28 -6.30
C GLN A 301 -13.69 14.90 -6.44
N LEU A 302 -14.07 13.77 -5.85
CA LEU A 302 -15.40 13.16 -6.01
C LEU A 302 -16.39 13.56 -4.92
N GLY A 303 -15.87 14.10 -3.82
CA GLY A 303 -16.62 14.71 -2.73
C GLY A 303 -15.81 15.86 -2.15
N GLY A 304 -16.49 16.94 -1.77
CA GLY A 304 -15.85 18.11 -1.19
C GLY A 304 -15.46 17.91 0.27
N TYR A 305 -15.70 18.91 1.12
CA TYR A 305 -15.51 18.82 2.58
C TYR A 305 -16.15 17.55 3.17
N ASP A 306 -15.33 16.52 3.41
CA ASP A 306 -15.72 15.25 4.00
C ASP A 306 -14.83 15.00 5.21
N VAL A 307 -15.34 15.41 6.37
CA VAL A 307 -14.70 15.17 7.65
C VAL A 307 -15.43 14.02 8.30
N TRP A 308 -14.74 12.90 8.48
CA TRP A 308 -15.32 11.70 9.08
C TRP A 308 -14.50 11.23 10.28
N PHE A 309 -15.21 10.75 11.31
CA PHE A 309 -14.65 10.17 12.51
C PHE A 309 -15.26 8.79 12.75
N PHE A 310 -14.45 7.83 13.20
CA PHE A 310 -14.92 6.50 13.67
C PHE A 310 -16.04 6.60 14.71
N ALA A 311 -16.11 7.70 15.46
CA ALA A 311 -17.16 8.00 16.43
C ALA A 311 -18.56 8.25 15.81
N CYS A 312 -18.66 8.31 14.49
CA CYS A 312 -19.90 8.53 13.73
C CYS A 312 -20.52 7.24 13.15
N ASN A 313 -19.93 6.06 13.39
CA ASN A 313 -20.48 4.77 12.95
C ASN A 313 -21.83 4.41 13.61
N ASN A 314 -22.15 4.99 14.77
CA ASN A 314 -23.41 4.78 15.48
C ASN A 314 -24.15 6.13 15.58
N VAL A 315 -25.28 6.26 14.88
CA VAL A 315 -26.14 7.47 14.89
C VAL A 315 -27.07 7.44 16.13
N PRO A 316 -27.36 8.57 16.80
CA PRO A 316 -26.93 9.96 16.54
C PRO A 316 -25.92 10.48 17.57
N ASN A 317 -24.76 10.91 17.09
CA ASN A 317 -23.76 11.63 17.89
C ASN A 317 -23.73 13.11 17.45
N PRO A 318 -24.07 14.07 18.33
CA PRO A 318 -24.10 15.50 17.99
C PRO A 318 -22.72 16.11 17.69
N LYS A 319 -21.63 15.34 17.87
CA LYS A 319 -20.27 15.72 17.44
C LYS A 319 -19.97 15.35 15.99
N CYS A 320 -20.88 14.66 15.29
CA CYS A 320 -20.70 14.37 13.87
C CYS A 320 -20.98 15.61 13.03
N PRO A 321 -20.15 15.89 12.01
CA PRO A 321 -20.38 17.03 11.15
C PRO A 321 -21.72 16.91 10.39
N PRO A 322 -22.41 18.04 10.14
CA PRO A 322 -23.70 18.04 9.46
C PRO A 322 -23.53 17.56 8.00
N SER A 323 -24.19 16.45 7.65
CA SER A 323 -24.21 15.88 6.29
C SER A 323 -25.53 16.22 5.60
N PRO A 324 -25.51 16.50 4.29
CA PRO A 324 -25.54 15.44 3.30
C PRO A 324 -24.43 15.62 2.26
N LYS A 325 -23.26 15.04 2.50
CA LYS A 325 -22.26 14.86 1.45
C LYS A 325 -21.98 13.37 1.24
N LEU A 326 -21.80 13.02 -0.02
CA LEU A 326 -21.48 11.68 -0.50
C LEU A 326 -20.15 11.24 0.16
N ASP A 327 -20.22 10.26 1.05
CA ASP A 327 -19.04 9.52 1.50
C ASP A 327 -18.56 8.69 0.30
N ALA A 328 -17.39 9.06 -0.22
CA ALA A 328 -16.76 8.43 -1.37
C ALA A 328 -15.32 8.01 -1.02
N ASP A 329 -15.12 7.51 0.19
CA ASP A 329 -13.83 6.96 0.60
C ASP A 329 -13.40 5.74 -0.24
N PHE A 330 -12.11 5.67 -0.59
CA PHE A 330 -11.49 4.64 -1.44
C PHE A 330 -10.46 3.73 -0.75
#